data_AF-A0A957CL57-F1
#
_entry.id   AF-A0A957CL57-F1
#
_cell.length_a   1.000
_cell.length_b   1.000
_cell.length_c   1.000
_cell.angle_alpha   90.00
_cell.angle_beta   90.00
_cell.angle_gamma   90.00
#
_symmetry.space_group_name_H-M   'P 1'
#
loop_
_entity.id
_entity.type
_entity.pdbx_description
1 polymer ?
#
loop_
_entity_poly.entity_id
_entity_poly.type
_entity_poly.pdbx_seq_one_letter_code
_entity_poly.pdbx_strand_id
1 'polypeptide(L)'
;ERLKSWMNKGVMSSIPEDMPLEFGVLDRLIENAQERVEGYNFDIRKNVVEYDDVMSKQRQAIYGERRAILMEELDPQEKIDQAFTNSISELVENYIDNYQGYARSEIDRAITDFSTESTDSINIVGVIARLRGLLPEILKLDRNELAHLSAERLAERLMVLVYENEEQGQNLLQLLQAMNRFLPLLPPVPNLGSLAGRRSGHLQARENMRREYVGQVETFFNEFLVEQVNIEQSERNRIWQESSEKLEQAFSQFSVDGLSIKTAPIRQARFKRAAGEALREFLLSSLSALRGDQLVVALTHYIKQQQEKWHQHIGEAEYGDFQRLLVLDAIDREWRDYLTAMDDLRREIGLEAVGQRDPKVQYKIRSAEMFMDMRNNIEKDIADRFFRQIASHQAYVQQQEAEVAYQVQAREAGYQVIKRQKGKGVELRRDMPKVGRNDPCPCGSGKKYKNCHMRQDLAAEAKSGNGQARLAKQTVAAGSGQGSSSKKRKRRR
;
A
#
# COMPACT_ATOMS: atom_id res chain seq x y z
N GLU A 1 13.00 -56.71 11.67
CA GLU A 1 13.90 -57.30 12.69
C GLU A 1 13.76 -58.80 12.88
N ARG A 2 12.55 -59.37 12.98
CA ARG A 2 12.37 -60.84 13.17
C ARG A 2 12.98 -61.70 12.04
N LEU A 3 12.89 -61.25 10.79
CA LEU A 3 13.47 -61.93 9.62
C LEU A 3 15.00 -61.85 9.62
N LYS A 4 15.57 -60.66 9.91
CA LYS A 4 17.02 -60.48 10.12
C LYS A 4 17.56 -61.31 11.29
N SER A 5 16.80 -61.40 12.39
CA SER A 5 17.15 -62.21 13.55
C SER A 5 17.12 -63.72 13.22
N TRP A 6 16.13 -64.18 12.46
CA TRP A 6 16.02 -65.57 11.99
C TRP A 6 17.12 -65.93 10.95
N MET A 7 17.48 -65.00 10.06
CA MET A 7 18.60 -65.17 9.13
C MET A 7 19.97 -65.18 9.84
N ASN A 8 20.14 -64.37 10.90
CA ASN A 8 21.40 -64.27 11.65
C ASN A 8 21.54 -65.27 12.81
N LYS A 9 20.46 -65.92 13.25
CA LYS A 9 20.48 -66.92 14.34
C LYS A 9 19.70 -68.17 13.95
N GLY A 10 20.42 -69.26 13.71
CA GLY A 10 19.86 -70.58 13.42
C GLY A 10 20.48 -71.23 12.18
N VAL A 11 19.80 -72.25 11.64
CA VAL A 11 20.22 -73.20 10.57
C VAL A 11 20.82 -72.54 9.32
N MET A 12 20.52 -71.27 9.04
CA MET A 12 21.10 -70.47 7.95
C MET A 12 22.58 -70.09 8.16
N SER A 13 23.08 -69.98 9.39
CA SER A 13 24.49 -69.59 9.65
C SER A 13 25.51 -70.69 9.32
N SER A 14 25.01 -71.89 9.03
CA SER A 14 25.77 -73.09 8.72
C SER A 14 25.71 -73.47 7.22
N ILE A 15 25.04 -72.66 6.39
CA ILE A 15 24.94 -72.86 4.94
C ILE A 15 26.03 -72.02 4.26
N PRO A 16 26.84 -72.58 3.32
CA PRO A 16 27.85 -71.82 2.58
C PRO A 16 27.25 -70.66 1.78
N GLU A 17 27.93 -69.51 1.72
CA GLU A 17 27.45 -68.29 1.04
C GLU A 17 27.17 -68.49 -0.46
N ASP A 18 27.78 -69.51 -1.08
CA ASP A 18 27.71 -69.78 -2.51
C ASP A 18 26.60 -70.78 -2.90
N MET A 19 25.79 -71.28 -1.95
CA MET A 19 24.74 -72.26 -2.22
C MET A 19 23.38 -71.59 -2.47
N PRO A 20 22.71 -71.83 -3.62
CA PRO A 20 21.36 -71.33 -3.88
C PRO A 20 20.37 -71.86 -2.83
N LEU A 21 19.67 -70.95 -2.17
CA LEU A 21 18.67 -71.25 -1.14
C LEU A 21 17.28 -71.33 -1.77
N GLU A 22 16.79 -72.54 -2.05
CA GLU A 22 15.39 -72.75 -2.47
C GLU A 22 14.57 -73.29 -1.29
N PHE A 23 14.03 -72.38 -0.49
CA PHE A 23 13.12 -72.71 0.61
C PHE A 23 11.79 -72.01 0.39
N GLY A 24 10.71 -72.74 0.09
CA GLY A 24 9.38 -72.13 -0.12
C GLY A 24 8.83 -71.35 1.09
N VAL A 25 9.42 -71.51 2.29
CA VAL A 25 9.13 -70.68 3.48
C VAL A 25 9.83 -69.32 3.39
N LEU A 26 11.01 -69.24 2.77
CA LEU A 26 11.73 -67.99 2.52
C LEU A 26 11.01 -67.14 1.49
N ASP A 27 10.49 -67.74 0.41
CA ASP A 27 9.72 -67.03 -0.61
C ASP A 27 8.48 -66.36 -0.02
N ARG A 28 7.71 -67.08 0.80
CA ARG A 28 6.56 -66.51 1.53
C ARG A 28 6.99 -65.42 2.51
N LEU A 29 8.14 -65.55 3.15
CA LEU A 29 8.65 -64.52 4.07
C LEU A 29 9.09 -63.24 3.34
N ILE A 30 9.68 -63.37 2.15
CA ILE A 30 10.04 -62.26 1.26
C ILE A 30 8.76 -61.59 0.71
N GLU A 31 7.80 -62.37 0.25
CA GLU A 31 6.49 -61.89 -0.22
C GLU A 31 5.76 -61.09 0.87
N ASN A 32 5.66 -61.63 2.09
CA ASN A 32 5.08 -60.91 3.24
C ASN A 32 5.87 -59.64 3.61
N ALA A 33 7.20 -59.64 3.44
CA ALA A 33 8.01 -58.44 3.67
C ALA A 33 7.76 -57.40 2.58
N GLN A 34 7.63 -57.83 1.32
CA GLN A 34 7.31 -56.99 0.18
C GLN A 34 5.91 -56.38 0.33
N GLU A 35 4.87 -57.16 0.64
CA GLU A 35 3.52 -56.65 0.91
C GLU A 35 3.50 -55.60 2.02
N ARG A 36 4.30 -55.78 3.08
CA ARG A 36 4.42 -54.77 4.15
C ARG A 36 5.11 -53.50 3.69
N VAL A 37 6.15 -53.60 2.88
CA VAL A 37 6.84 -52.43 2.31
C VAL A 37 5.92 -51.70 1.33
N GLU A 38 5.18 -52.44 0.51
CA GLU A 38 4.18 -51.90 -0.41
C GLU A 38 3.04 -51.23 0.34
N GLY A 39 2.52 -51.86 1.39
CA GLY A 39 1.52 -51.28 2.29
C GLY A 39 2.02 -50.01 2.97
N TYR A 40 3.25 -50.02 3.49
CA TYR A 40 3.86 -48.82 4.08
C TYR A 40 4.01 -47.68 3.07
N ASN A 41 4.50 -47.98 1.85
CA ASN A 41 4.59 -46.98 0.77
C ASN A 41 3.22 -46.52 0.27
N PHE A 42 2.21 -47.38 0.30
CA PHE A 42 0.83 -47.04 0.00
C PHE A 42 0.27 -46.06 1.03
N ASP A 43 0.45 -46.34 2.33
CA ASP A 43 -0.03 -45.48 3.42
C ASP A 43 0.65 -44.10 3.38
N ILE A 44 1.96 -44.03 3.10
CA ILE A 44 2.66 -42.75 2.89
C ILE A 44 2.01 -41.95 1.76
N ARG A 45 1.79 -42.58 0.60
CA ARG A 45 1.19 -41.90 -0.56
C ARG A 45 -0.25 -41.47 -0.29
N LYS A 46 -1.04 -42.34 0.34
CA LYS A 46 -2.42 -42.03 0.74
C LYS A 46 -2.45 -40.80 1.66
N ASN A 47 -1.60 -40.77 2.69
CA ASN A 47 -1.50 -39.60 3.56
C ASN A 47 -1.13 -38.34 2.78
N VAL A 48 -0.13 -38.39 1.89
CA VAL A 48 0.26 -37.23 1.05
C VAL A 48 -0.90 -36.73 0.18
N VAL A 49 -1.64 -37.64 -0.46
CA VAL A 49 -2.78 -37.30 -1.32
C VAL A 49 -3.90 -36.63 -0.52
N GLU A 50 -4.22 -37.13 0.67
CA GLU A 50 -5.30 -36.56 1.47
C GLU A 50 -5.04 -35.11 1.91
N TYR A 51 -3.77 -34.74 2.16
CA TYR A 51 -3.39 -33.35 2.40
C TYR A 51 -3.41 -32.52 1.10
N ASP A 52 -2.94 -33.09 -0.01
CA ASP A 52 -2.92 -32.41 -1.31
C ASP A 52 -4.32 -32.19 -1.89
N ASP A 53 -5.30 -33.03 -1.58
CA ASP A 53 -6.70 -32.90 -2.04
C ASP A 53 -7.32 -31.58 -1.56
N VAL A 54 -7.03 -31.15 -0.33
CA VAL A 54 -7.49 -29.87 0.21
C VAL A 54 -6.86 -28.71 -0.57
N MET A 55 -5.54 -28.75 -0.72
CA MET A 55 -4.77 -27.75 -1.46
C MET A 55 -5.12 -27.70 -2.95
N SER A 56 -5.45 -28.83 -3.55
CA SER A 56 -5.88 -28.94 -4.95
C SER A 56 -7.18 -28.17 -5.18
N LYS A 57 -8.18 -28.34 -4.31
CA LYS A 57 -9.45 -27.60 -4.40
C LYS A 57 -9.24 -26.09 -4.24
N GLN A 58 -8.42 -25.68 -3.29
CA GLN A 58 -8.11 -24.26 -3.06
C GLN A 58 -7.33 -23.65 -4.22
N ARG A 59 -6.35 -24.38 -4.79
CA ARG A 59 -5.66 -23.99 -6.03
C ARG A 59 -6.62 -23.83 -7.19
N GLN A 60 -7.55 -24.76 -7.38
CA GLN A 60 -8.54 -24.68 -8.45
C GLN A 60 -9.41 -23.44 -8.31
N ALA A 61 -9.82 -23.09 -7.09
CA ALA A 61 -10.58 -21.87 -6.83
C ALA A 61 -9.78 -20.60 -7.20
N ILE A 62 -8.57 -20.45 -6.65
CA ILE A 62 -7.75 -19.24 -6.86
C ILE A 62 -7.25 -19.12 -8.30
N TYR A 63 -6.78 -20.21 -8.91
CA TYR A 63 -6.33 -20.19 -10.30
C TYR A 63 -7.47 -20.05 -11.30
N GLY A 64 -8.67 -20.54 -10.95
CA GLY A 64 -9.90 -20.31 -11.70
C GLY A 64 -10.23 -18.82 -11.74
N GLU A 65 -10.31 -18.19 -10.58
CA GLU A 65 -10.59 -16.75 -10.45
C GLU A 65 -9.52 -15.89 -11.15
N ARG A 66 -8.24 -16.19 -10.91
CA ARG A 66 -7.12 -15.49 -11.56
C ARG A 66 -7.18 -15.59 -13.09
N ARG A 67 -7.56 -16.76 -13.62
CA ARG A 67 -7.72 -16.97 -15.07
C ARG A 67 -8.91 -16.18 -15.60
N ALA A 68 -10.03 -16.17 -14.89
CA ALA A 68 -11.22 -15.43 -15.31
C ALA A 68 -10.93 -13.92 -15.46
N ILE A 69 -10.14 -13.34 -14.54
CA ILE A 69 -9.70 -11.94 -14.63
C ILE A 69 -8.79 -11.71 -15.85
N LEU A 70 -7.84 -12.63 -16.11
CA LEU A 70 -6.91 -12.52 -17.23
C LEU A 70 -7.57 -12.69 -18.60
N MET A 71 -8.65 -13.49 -18.66
CA MET A 71 -9.42 -13.76 -19.88
C MET A 71 -10.59 -12.80 -20.05
N GLU A 72 -10.71 -11.78 -19.19
CA GLU A 72 -11.81 -10.81 -19.19
C GLU A 72 -13.21 -11.44 -19.04
N GLU A 73 -13.28 -12.61 -18.41
CA GLU A 73 -14.54 -13.30 -18.07
C GLU A 73 -15.16 -12.76 -16.76
N LEU A 74 -14.32 -12.14 -15.91
CA LEU A 74 -14.73 -11.52 -14.65
C LEU A 74 -14.29 -10.06 -14.65
N ASP A 75 -15.26 -9.17 -14.38
CA ASP A 75 -15.02 -7.73 -14.29
C ASP A 75 -14.29 -7.37 -12.99
N PRO A 76 -13.05 -6.82 -13.06
CA PRO A 76 -12.33 -6.36 -11.88
C PRO A 76 -13.08 -5.30 -11.07
N GLN A 77 -13.92 -4.47 -11.71
CA GLN A 77 -14.67 -3.41 -11.04
C GLN A 77 -15.60 -4.00 -9.97
N GLU A 78 -16.32 -5.08 -10.28
CA GLU A 78 -17.24 -5.72 -9.34
C GLU A 78 -16.51 -6.19 -8.08
N LYS A 79 -15.33 -6.79 -8.24
CA LYS A 79 -14.51 -7.25 -7.12
C LYS A 79 -13.95 -6.08 -6.29
N ILE A 80 -13.59 -4.98 -6.93
CA ILE A 80 -13.13 -3.76 -6.24
C ILE A 80 -14.29 -3.13 -5.46
N ASP A 81 -15.47 -3.02 -6.06
CA ASP A 81 -16.69 -2.50 -5.43
C ASP A 81 -17.08 -3.33 -4.20
N GLN A 82 -17.03 -4.66 -4.33
CA GLN A 82 -17.30 -5.57 -3.22
C GLN A 82 -16.26 -5.42 -2.11
N ALA A 83 -14.97 -5.34 -2.44
CA ALA A 83 -13.90 -5.13 -1.48
C ALA A 83 -14.10 -3.83 -0.65
N PHE A 84 -14.48 -2.73 -1.30
CA PHE A 84 -14.77 -1.47 -0.60
C PHE A 84 -16.04 -1.56 0.23
N THR A 85 -17.12 -2.17 -0.29
CA THR A 85 -18.39 -2.33 0.42
C THR A 85 -18.18 -3.14 1.70
N ASN A 86 -17.51 -4.30 1.60
CA ASN A 86 -17.22 -5.16 2.75
C ASN A 86 -16.33 -4.44 3.77
N SER A 87 -15.29 -3.73 3.30
CA SER A 87 -14.40 -2.98 4.18
C SER A 87 -15.14 -1.85 4.93
N ILE A 88 -16.01 -1.10 4.25
CA ILE A 88 -16.82 -0.04 4.88
C ILE A 88 -17.81 -0.65 5.88
N SER A 89 -18.53 -1.69 5.48
CA SER A 89 -19.50 -2.36 6.36
C SER A 89 -18.82 -2.90 7.62
N GLU A 90 -17.66 -3.54 7.50
CA GLU A 90 -16.87 -4.01 8.65
C GLU A 90 -16.45 -2.84 9.56
N LEU A 91 -16.01 -1.71 8.99
CA LEU A 91 -15.64 -0.55 9.78
C LEU A 91 -16.83 0.08 10.52
N VAL A 92 -17.96 0.24 9.85
CA VAL A 92 -19.16 0.82 10.47
C VAL A 92 -19.69 -0.11 11.56
N GLU A 93 -19.75 -1.41 11.31
CA GLU A 93 -20.10 -2.40 12.33
C GLU A 93 -19.16 -2.29 13.55
N ASN A 94 -17.85 -2.25 13.32
CA ASN A 94 -16.85 -2.26 14.39
C ASN A 94 -16.76 -0.95 15.19
N TYR A 95 -17.08 0.21 14.61
CA TYR A 95 -16.88 1.50 15.26
C TYR A 95 -18.18 2.26 15.56
N ILE A 96 -19.30 1.86 14.98
CA ILE A 96 -20.61 2.51 15.15
C ILE A 96 -21.59 1.53 15.78
N ASP A 97 -21.94 0.45 15.08
CA ASP A 97 -23.10 -0.37 15.46
C ASP A 97 -22.79 -1.34 16.62
N ASN A 98 -21.55 -1.84 16.70
CA ASN A 98 -21.09 -2.82 17.68
C ASN A 98 -19.72 -2.48 18.26
N TYR A 99 -19.46 -1.20 18.55
CA TYR A 99 -18.16 -0.74 19.05
C TYR A 99 -17.71 -1.43 20.32
N GLN A 100 -18.60 -1.59 21.30
CA GLN A 100 -18.28 -2.24 22.57
C GLN A 100 -17.93 -3.72 22.38
N GLY A 101 -18.71 -4.45 21.56
CA GLY A 101 -18.47 -5.87 21.28
C GLY A 101 -17.17 -6.08 20.50
N TYR A 102 -16.93 -5.26 19.48
CA TYR A 102 -15.67 -5.24 18.75
C TYR A 102 -14.49 -4.98 19.68
N ALA A 103 -14.53 -3.90 20.46
CA ALA A 103 -13.46 -3.54 21.39
C ALA A 103 -13.23 -4.62 22.45
N ARG A 104 -14.30 -5.24 22.96
CA ARG A 104 -14.20 -6.38 23.88
C ARG A 104 -13.44 -7.54 23.24
N SER A 105 -13.75 -7.88 22.00
CA SER A 105 -13.08 -8.96 21.28
C SER A 105 -11.59 -8.68 21.04
N GLU A 106 -11.20 -7.42 20.80
CA GLU A 106 -9.80 -7.02 20.65
C GLU A 106 -9.06 -7.02 21.99
N ILE A 107 -9.73 -6.62 23.08
CA ILE A 107 -9.18 -6.71 24.44
C ILE A 107 -8.93 -8.16 24.82
N ASP A 108 -9.91 -9.04 24.65
CA ASP A 108 -9.79 -10.45 24.99
C ASP A 108 -8.67 -11.11 24.16
N ARG A 109 -8.62 -10.85 22.85
CA ARG A 109 -7.53 -11.34 21.97
C ARG A 109 -6.16 -10.84 22.44
N ALA A 110 -6.02 -9.54 22.73
CA ALA A 110 -4.76 -9.01 23.24
C ALA A 110 -4.36 -9.64 24.58
N ILE A 111 -5.30 -9.85 25.50
CA ILE A 111 -5.01 -10.52 26.76
C ILE A 111 -4.56 -11.96 26.50
N THR A 112 -5.28 -12.72 25.68
CA THR A 112 -4.92 -14.11 25.32
C THR A 112 -3.54 -14.19 24.68
N ASP A 113 -3.25 -13.38 23.66
CA ASP A 113 -1.98 -13.37 22.93
C ASP A 113 -0.77 -13.05 23.83
N PHE A 114 -1.00 -12.26 24.88
CA PHE A 114 0.02 -11.85 25.83
C PHE A 114 -0.08 -12.58 27.17
N SER A 115 -0.86 -13.66 27.25
CA SER A 115 -0.94 -14.55 28.41
C SER A 115 -0.12 -15.82 28.19
N THR A 116 0.44 -16.35 29.26
CA THR A 116 1.16 -17.63 29.22
C THR A 116 0.29 -18.70 29.88
N GLU A 117 -0.20 -19.67 29.10
CA GLU A 117 -1.11 -20.71 29.59
C GLU A 117 -0.56 -21.49 30.79
N SER A 118 0.76 -21.72 30.85
CA SER A 118 1.38 -22.52 31.91
C SER A 118 1.52 -21.80 33.24
N THR A 119 1.56 -20.46 33.25
CA THR A 119 1.79 -19.65 34.45
C THR A 119 0.63 -18.72 34.79
N ASP A 120 -0.38 -18.64 33.92
CA ASP A 120 -1.49 -17.67 33.97
C ASP A 120 -1.03 -16.21 34.14
N SER A 121 0.22 -15.94 33.72
CA SER A 121 0.83 -14.62 33.85
C SER A 121 0.56 -13.81 32.59
N ILE A 122 0.09 -12.58 32.78
CA ILE A 122 -0.26 -11.67 31.69
C ILE A 122 0.88 -10.65 31.49
N ASN A 123 1.40 -10.55 30.27
CA ASN A 123 2.32 -9.49 29.89
C ASN A 123 1.59 -8.18 29.61
N ILE A 124 1.32 -7.42 30.68
CA ILE A 124 0.62 -6.12 30.62
C ILE A 124 1.30 -5.13 29.66
N VAL A 125 2.62 -5.16 29.54
CA VAL A 125 3.32 -4.26 28.61
C VAL A 125 2.95 -4.56 27.16
N GLY A 126 2.83 -5.84 26.81
CA GLY A 126 2.35 -6.30 25.51
C GLY A 126 0.90 -5.89 25.25
N VAL A 127 0.01 -6.14 26.22
CA VAL A 127 -1.40 -5.76 26.16
C VAL A 127 -1.56 -4.25 25.94
N ILE A 128 -0.86 -3.42 26.73
CA ILE A 128 -0.88 -1.96 26.59
C ILE A 128 -0.36 -1.53 25.21
N ALA A 129 0.75 -2.12 24.76
CA ALA A 129 1.34 -1.77 23.47
C ALA A 129 0.40 -2.11 22.29
N ARG A 130 -0.33 -3.23 22.38
CA ARG A 130 -1.31 -3.68 21.40
C ARG A 130 -2.57 -2.79 21.40
N LEU A 131 -3.09 -2.46 22.58
CA LEU A 131 -4.36 -1.76 22.72
C LEU A 131 -4.25 -0.24 22.69
N ARG A 132 -3.06 0.37 22.78
CA ARG A 132 -2.89 1.84 22.79
C ARG A 132 -3.54 2.60 21.63
N GLY A 133 -3.74 1.94 20.48
CA GLY A 133 -4.44 2.52 19.33
C GLY A 133 -5.96 2.59 19.54
N LEU A 134 -6.53 1.54 20.13
CA LEU A 134 -7.95 1.43 20.46
C LEU A 134 -8.31 2.16 21.76
N LEU A 135 -7.39 2.17 22.73
CA LEU A 135 -7.56 2.75 24.06
C LEU A 135 -6.40 3.71 24.35
N PRO A 136 -6.39 4.95 23.83
CA PRO A 136 -5.29 5.89 24.06
C PRO A 136 -5.01 6.15 25.56
N GLU A 137 -6.09 6.20 26.35
CA GLU A 137 -6.09 6.46 27.78
C GLU A 137 -5.52 5.30 28.62
N ILE A 138 -5.32 4.12 28.02
CA ILE A 138 -4.69 2.97 28.67
C ILE A 138 -3.27 3.30 29.19
N LEU A 139 -2.61 4.27 28.56
CA LEU A 139 -1.26 4.73 28.93
C LEU A 139 -1.23 5.48 30.27
N LYS A 140 -2.37 5.94 30.76
CA LYS A 140 -2.49 6.66 32.04
C LYS A 140 -2.75 5.71 33.23
N LEU A 141 -3.07 4.45 32.96
CA LEU A 141 -3.32 3.45 34.01
C LEU A 141 -2.02 3.03 34.70
N ASP A 142 -2.11 2.71 36.00
CA ASP A 142 -0.97 2.16 36.74
C ASP A 142 -0.72 0.70 36.31
N ARG A 143 0.46 0.46 35.75
CA ARG A 143 0.87 -0.87 35.26
C ARG A 143 0.98 -1.89 36.37
N ASN A 144 1.36 -1.47 37.59
CA ASN A 144 1.50 -2.38 38.72
C ASN A 144 0.13 -2.86 39.19
N GLU A 145 -0.87 -1.97 39.21
CA GLU A 145 -2.25 -2.32 39.51
C GLU A 145 -2.78 -3.36 38.51
N LEU A 146 -2.59 -3.10 37.21
CA LEU A 146 -3.05 -3.99 36.14
C LEU A 146 -2.39 -5.37 36.18
N ALA A 147 -1.11 -5.46 36.57
CA ALA A 147 -0.36 -6.71 36.62
C ALA A 147 -0.86 -7.69 37.69
N HIS A 148 -1.68 -7.22 38.63
CA HIS A 148 -2.28 -8.06 39.68
C HIS A 148 -3.72 -8.50 39.37
N LEU A 149 -4.28 -8.08 38.23
CA LEU A 149 -5.64 -8.46 37.83
C LEU A 149 -5.63 -9.81 37.10
N SER A 150 -6.69 -10.60 37.31
CA SER A 150 -6.98 -11.75 36.44
C SER A 150 -7.37 -11.27 35.04
N ALA A 151 -7.30 -12.16 34.04
CA ALA A 151 -7.68 -11.84 32.65
C ALA A 151 -9.08 -11.23 32.56
N GLU A 152 -10.06 -11.82 33.25
CA GLU A 152 -11.44 -11.33 33.29
C GLU A 152 -11.54 -9.92 33.90
N ARG A 153 -10.92 -9.69 35.07
CA ARG A 153 -10.93 -8.38 35.74
C ARG A 153 -10.17 -7.31 34.96
N LEU A 154 -9.08 -7.70 34.30
CA LEU A 154 -8.33 -6.82 33.41
C LEU A 154 -9.22 -6.39 32.25
N ALA A 155 -9.92 -7.34 31.61
CA ALA A 155 -10.82 -7.04 30.53
C ALA A 155 -11.98 -6.13 30.97
N GLU A 156 -12.60 -6.39 32.13
CA GLU A 156 -13.62 -5.50 32.73
C GLU A 156 -13.07 -4.08 32.98
N ARG A 157 -11.86 -3.98 33.55
CA ARG A 157 -11.22 -2.68 33.81
C ARG A 157 -10.96 -1.90 32.52
N LEU A 158 -10.52 -2.58 31.46
CA LEU A 158 -10.28 -1.97 30.16
C LEU A 158 -11.57 -1.59 29.44
N MET A 159 -12.67 -2.35 29.64
CA MET A 159 -13.98 -2.00 29.11
C MET A 159 -14.48 -0.65 29.64
N VAL A 160 -14.14 -0.26 30.87
CA VAL A 160 -14.46 1.10 31.37
C VAL A 160 -13.92 2.18 30.43
N LEU A 161 -12.69 2.03 29.93
CA LEU A 161 -12.11 2.96 28.95
C LEU A 161 -12.81 2.89 27.59
N VAL A 162 -13.36 1.74 27.20
CA VAL A 162 -14.15 1.60 25.97
C VAL A 162 -15.42 2.45 26.07
N TYR A 163 -16.16 2.35 27.17
CA TYR A 163 -17.37 3.15 27.40
C TYR A 163 -17.06 4.65 27.42
N GLU A 164 -16.00 5.05 28.13
CA GLU A 164 -15.55 6.46 28.17
C GLU A 164 -15.15 6.97 26.76
N ASN A 165 -14.47 6.13 25.97
CA ASN A 165 -14.11 6.45 24.59
C ASN A 165 -15.36 6.68 23.72
N GLU A 166 -16.36 5.81 23.83
CA GLU A 166 -17.60 5.92 23.07
C GLU A 166 -18.39 7.18 23.46
N GLU A 167 -18.53 7.45 24.76
CA GLU A 167 -19.20 8.65 25.27
C GLU A 167 -18.53 9.95 24.78
N GLN A 168 -17.20 9.93 24.62
CA GLN A 168 -16.43 11.05 24.10
C GLN A 168 -16.37 11.11 22.57
N GLY A 169 -17.00 10.17 21.85
CA GLY A 169 -16.98 10.09 20.39
C GLY A 169 -15.63 9.67 19.81
N GLN A 170 -14.76 9.01 20.58
CA GLN A 170 -13.47 8.51 20.12
C GLN A 170 -13.61 7.37 19.10
N ASN A 171 -14.69 6.58 19.20
CA ASN A 171 -15.03 5.55 18.22
C ASN A 171 -15.21 6.15 16.81
N LEU A 172 -15.84 7.32 16.69
CA LEU A 172 -15.95 8.06 15.43
C LEU A 172 -14.57 8.51 14.92
N LEU A 173 -13.67 8.95 15.82
CA LEU A 173 -12.30 9.29 15.44
C LEU A 173 -11.51 8.09 14.95
N GLN A 174 -11.73 6.92 15.54
CA GLN A 174 -11.11 5.67 15.11
C GLN A 174 -11.66 5.22 13.76
N LEU A 175 -12.97 5.34 13.53
CA LEU A 175 -13.57 5.14 12.21
C LEU A 175 -12.88 6.04 11.17
N LEU A 176 -12.73 7.33 11.44
CA LEU A 176 -12.06 8.27 10.54
C LEU A 176 -10.60 7.90 10.27
N GLN A 177 -9.88 7.45 11.29
CA GLN A 177 -8.50 6.98 11.15
C GLN A 177 -8.42 5.71 10.30
N ALA A 178 -9.33 4.76 10.52
CA ALA A 178 -9.42 3.54 9.73
C ALA A 178 -9.81 3.85 8.28
N MET A 179 -10.75 4.76 8.05
CA MET A 179 -11.14 5.26 6.72
C MET A 179 -9.97 5.88 5.96
N ASN A 180 -9.08 6.62 6.63
CA ASN A 180 -7.89 7.21 6.00
C ASN A 180 -6.92 6.17 5.41
N ARG A 181 -7.03 4.89 5.79
CA ARG A 181 -6.28 3.78 5.18
C ARG A 181 -6.72 3.53 3.73
N PHE A 182 -8.02 3.73 3.46
CA PHE A 182 -8.66 3.55 2.17
C PHE A 182 -8.66 4.84 1.37
N LEU A 183 -9.34 5.86 1.91
CA LEU A 183 -9.59 7.14 1.25
C LEU A 183 -9.63 8.23 2.32
N PRO A 184 -8.73 9.23 2.28
CA PRO A 184 -8.86 10.37 3.16
C PRO A 184 -10.17 11.10 2.87
N LEU A 185 -11.05 11.18 3.87
CA LEU A 185 -12.32 11.88 3.72
C LEU A 185 -12.14 13.38 3.57
N LEU A 186 -11.04 13.95 4.08
CA LEU A 186 -10.78 15.37 4.01
C LEU A 186 -9.56 15.72 3.17
N PRO A 187 -9.59 16.89 2.49
CA PRO A 187 -8.42 17.40 1.79
C PRO A 187 -7.27 17.68 2.79
N PRO A 188 -6.00 17.55 2.35
CA PRO A 188 -4.87 17.80 3.22
C PRO A 188 -4.75 19.29 3.55
N VAL A 189 -4.52 19.62 4.82
CA VAL A 189 -4.38 21.00 5.29
C VAL A 189 -3.26 21.73 4.52
N PRO A 190 -3.54 22.92 3.93
CA PRO A 190 -2.62 23.61 3.04
C PRO A 190 -1.36 24.11 3.77
N ASN A 191 -0.26 24.19 3.03
CA ASN A 191 1.02 24.71 3.55
C ASN A 191 1.13 26.23 3.37
N LEU A 192 0.47 27.00 4.24
CA LEU A 192 0.59 28.46 4.29
C LEU A 192 2.02 28.95 4.59
N GLY A 193 2.84 28.14 5.26
CA GLY A 193 4.26 28.41 5.48
C GLY A 193 5.07 28.58 4.20
N SER A 194 4.62 27.98 3.08
CA SER A 194 5.23 28.15 1.76
C SER A 194 5.23 29.61 1.28
N LEU A 195 4.31 30.43 1.81
CA LEU A 195 4.23 31.85 1.50
C LEU A 195 5.50 32.62 1.89
N ALA A 196 6.28 32.12 2.86
CA ALA A 196 7.54 32.74 3.26
C ALA A 196 8.59 32.84 2.15
N GLY A 197 8.45 32.04 1.08
CA GLY A 197 9.30 32.13 -0.11
C GLY A 197 8.86 33.19 -1.13
N ARG A 198 7.68 33.80 -0.97
CA ARG A 198 7.16 34.80 -1.90
C ARG A 198 7.77 36.18 -1.60
N ARG A 199 7.96 36.98 -2.67
CA ARG A 199 8.48 38.35 -2.54
C ARG A 199 7.41 39.36 -2.15
N SER A 200 6.16 39.14 -2.57
CA SER A 200 5.02 40.02 -2.32
C SER A 200 3.69 39.27 -2.42
N GLY A 201 2.58 39.91 -2.04
CA GLY A 201 1.23 39.35 -2.18
C GLY A 201 0.89 38.25 -1.17
N HIS A 202 1.57 38.17 -0.03
CA HIS A 202 1.32 37.18 1.02
C HIS A 202 -0.15 37.13 1.46
N LEU A 203 -0.77 38.29 1.67
CA LEU A 203 -2.16 38.40 2.11
C LEU A 203 -3.13 37.84 1.06
N GLN A 204 -3.00 38.28 -0.19
CA GLN A 204 -3.83 37.79 -1.30
C GLN A 204 -3.65 36.28 -1.52
N ALA A 205 -2.40 35.80 -1.46
CA ALA A 205 -2.11 34.39 -1.65
C ALA A 205 -2.67 33.51 -0.52
N ARG A 206 -2.61 33.98 0.73
CA ARG A 206 -3.29 33.32 1.86
C ARG A 206 -4.80 33.28 1.64
N GLU A 207 -5.38 34.39 1.20
CA GLU A 207 -6.83 34.49 0.99
C GLU A 207 -7.33 33.59 -0.16
N ASN A 208 -6.54 33.47 -1.24
CA ASN A 208 -6.85 32.54 -2.31
C ASN A 208 -6.79 31.09 -1.83
N MET A 209 -5.73 30.71 -1.09
CA MET A 209 -5.61 29.37 -0.49
C MET A 209 -6.74 29.08 0.50
N ARG A 210 -7.18 30.07 1.27
CA ARG A 210 -8.34 29.95 2.16
C ARG A 210 -9.61 29.63 1.37
N ARG A 211 -9.95 30.44 0.37
CA ARG A 211 -11.16 30.25 -0.44
C ARG A 211 -11.18 28.89 -1.14
N GLU A 212 -10.05 28.52 -1.75
CA GLU A 212 -9.91 27.23 -2.42
C GLU A 212 -10.09 26.06 -1.44
N TYR A 213 -9.42 26.12 -0.28
CA TYR A 213 -9.49 25.04 0.70
C TYR A 213 -10.86 24.92 1.37
N VAL A 214 -11.46 26.03 1.80
CA VAL A 214 -12.82 26.03 2.37
C VAL A 214 -13.82 25.50 1.34
N GLY A 215 -13.69 25.91 0.07
CA GLY A 215 -14.53 25.37 -1.02
C GLY A 215 -14.34 23.88 -1.26
N GLN A 216 -13.13 23.34 -1.12
CA GLN A 216 -12.89 21.88 -1.19
C GLN A 216 -13.59 21.15 -0.04
N VAL A 217 -13.53 21.68 1.19
CA VAL A 217 -14.20 21.09 2.36
C VAL A 217 -15.73 21.19 2.21
N GLU A 218 -16.24 22.29 1.66
CA GLU A 218 -17.67 22.47 1.35
C GLU A 218 -18.15 21.47 0.30
N THR A 219 -17.35 21.28 -0.75
CA THR A 219 -17.65 20.30 -1.81
C THR A 219 -17.73 18.90 -1.21
N PHE A 220 -16.76 18.53 -0.37
CA PHE A 220 -16.81 17.26 0.37
C PHE A 220 -18.06 17.15 1.23
N PHE A 221 -18.40 18.19 2.01
CA PHE A 221 -19.60 18.21 2.85
C PHE A 221 -20.86 17.93 2.04
N ASN A 222 -20.99 18.57 0.89
CA ASN A 222 -22.14 18.43 0.01
C ASN A 222 -22.18 17.05 -0.65
N GLU A 223 -21.07 16.58 -1.23
CA GLU A 223 -20.97 15.25 -1.82
C GLU A 223 -21.27 14.14 -0.80
N PHE A 224 -20.80 14.30 0.44
CA PHE A 224 -20.93 13.30 1.50
C PHE A 224 -22.30 13.31 2.19
N LEU A 225 -22.88 14.48 2.50
CA LEU A 225 -24.11 14.59 3.31
C LEU A 225 -25.36 15.06 2.55
N VAL A 226 -25.23 15.76 1.42
CA VAL A 226 -26.39 16.39 0.76
C VAL A 226 -27.04 15.46 -0.25
N GLU A 227 -26.27 14.67 -0.99
CA GLU A 227 -26.82 13.88 -2.11
C GLU A 227 -27.47 12.57 -1.69
N GLN A 228 -27.07 11.99 -0.55
CA GLN A 228 -27.43 10.60 -0.21
C GLN A 228 -28.06 10.41 1.17
N VAL A 229 -28.00 11.41 2.06
CA VAL A 229 -28.62 11.31 3.38
C VAL A 229 -29.66 12.40 3.59
N ASN A 230 -30.84 11.98 4.03
CA ASN A 230 -31.95 12.85 4.37
C ASN A 230 -31.72 13.55 5.73
N ILE A 231 -30.63 14.33 5.85
CA ILE A 231 -30.44 15.28 6.93
C ILE A 231 -31.27 16.52 6.61
N GLU A 232 -31.99 17.06 7.60
CA GLU A 232 -32.76 18.29 7.43
C GLU A 232 -31.85 19.45 6.97
N GLN A 233 -32.31 20.28 6.03
CA GLN A 233 -31.51 21.38 5.51
C GLN A 233 -31.05 22.35 6.60
N SER A 234 -31.87 22.58 7.63
CA SER A 234 -31.54 23.42 8.78
C SER A 234 -30.34 22.88 9.56
N GLU A 235 -30.32 21.57 9.80
CA GLU A 235 -29.25 20.85 10.48
C GLU A 235 -27.96 20.84 9.65
N ARG A 236 -28.05 20.58 8.34
CA ARG A 236 -26.89 20.70 7.44
C ARG A 236 -26.28 22.10 7.46
N ASN A 237 -27.13 23.12 7.38
CA ASN A 237 -26.67 24.50 7.44
C ASN A 237 -26.00 24.80 8.77
N ARG A 238 -26.52 24.29 9.89
CA ARG A 238 -25.91 24.45 11.22
C ARG A 238 -24.52 23.82 11.27
N ILE A 239 -24.40 22.53 10.90
CA ILE A 239 -23.13 21.79 10.90
C ILE A 239 -22.09 22.53 10.05
N TRP A 240 -22.46 22.97 8.85
CA TRP A 240 -21.58 23.71 7.96
C TRP A 240 -21.17 25.07 8.54
N GLN A 241 -22.11 25.86 9.04
CA GLN A 241 -21.84 27.19 9.60
C GLN A 241 -20.84 27.11 10.77
N GLU A 242 -21.11 26.25 11.76
CA GLU A 242 -20.23 26.11 12.93
C GLU A 242 -18.82 25.64 12.55
N SER A 243 -18.74 24.72 11.60
CA SER A 243 -17.47 24.13 11.16
C SER A 243 -16.64 25.07 10.29
N SER A 244 -17.31 25.77 9.37
CA SER A 244 -16.70 26.76 8.49
C SER A 244 -16.16 27.94 9.29
N GLU A 245 -16.88 28.42 10.32
CA GLU A 245 -16.43 29.50 11.19
C GLU A 245 -15.11 29.15 11.90
N LYS A 246 -15.01 27.95 12.47
CA LYS A 246 -13.77 27.48 13.11
C LYS A 246 -12.62 27.34 12.12
N LEU A 247 -12.91 26.87 10.91
CA LEU A 247 -11.90 26.76 9.87
C LEU A 247 -11.42 28.16 9.42
N GLU A 248 -12.33 29.10 9.22
CA GLU A 248 -12.01 30.49 8.92
C GLU A 248 -11.20 31.15 10.04
N GLN A 249 -11.53 30.85 11.30
CA GLN A 249 -10.76 31.29 12.46
C GLN A 249 -9.32 30.77 12.42
N ALA A 250 -9.10 29.52 12.03
CA ALA A 250 -7.75 28.97 11.89
C ALA A 250 -6.92 29.74 10.84
N PHE A 251 -7.53 30.10 9.70
CA PHE A 251 -6.87 30.90 8.66
C PHE A 251 -6.59 32.35 9.12
N SER A 252 -7.52 32.96 9.85
CA SER A 252 -7.35 34.32 10.35
C SER A 252 -6.19 34.43 11.36
N GLN A 253 -6.03 33.42 12.22
CA GLN A 253 -4.93 33.31 13.18
C GLN A 253 -3.55 33.11 12.54
N PHE A 254 -3.47 32.63 11.29
CA PHE A 254 -2.21 32.56 10.57
C PHE A 254 -1.77 33.96 10.08
N SER A 255 -1.03 34.68 10.91
CA SER A 255 -0.48 35.99 10.55
C SER A 255 0.59 35.87 9.45
N VAL A 256 0.47 36.70 8.41
CA VAL A 256 1.48 36.88 7.35
C VAL A 256 2.55 37.92 7.73
N ASP A 257 2.32 38.72 8.77
CA ASP A 257 3.22 39.80 9.17
C ASP A 257 4.47 39.24 9.84
N GLY A 258 5.64 39.63 9.34
CA GLY A 258 6.91 39.05 9.78
C GLY A 258 7.05 37.55 9.45
N LEU A 259 6.28 37.06 8.47
CA LEU A 259 6.45 35.70 7.97
C LEU A 259 7.81 35.61 7.26
N SER A 260 8.63 34.68 7.72
CA SER A 260 9.98 34.43 7.20
C SER A 260 10.22 32.93 7.16
N ILE A 261 11.27 32.50 6.44
CA ILE A 261 11.67 31.09 6.39
C ILE A 261 11.89 30.52 7.80
N LYS A 262 12.35 31.35 8.75
CA LYS A 262 12.58 30.92 10.14
C LYS A 262 11.28 30.76 10.95
N THR A 263 10.31 31.66 10.75
CA THR A 263 9.05 31.68 11.54
C THR A 263 7.96 30.79 10.93
N ALA A 264 8.06 30.49 9.64
CA ALA A 264 7.06 29.71 8.89
C ALA A 264 6.78 28.32 9.46
N PRO A 265 7.77 27.49 9.87
CA PRO A 265 7.50 26.15 10.38
C PRO A 265 6.62 26.16 11.65
N ILE A 266 6.92 27.05 12.60
CA ILE A 266 6.18 27.15 13.87
C ILE A 266 4.76 27.65 13.61
N ARG A 267 4.59 28.66 12.76
CA ARG A 267 3.25 29.17 12.39
C ARG A 267 2.44 28.13 11.63
N GLN A 268 3.07 27.41 10.70
CA GLN A 268 2.43 26.32 9.97
C GLN A 268 1.98 25.20 10.90
N ALA A 269 2.79 24.83 11.90
CA ALA A 269 2.41 23.80 12.86
C ALA A 269 1.19 24.20 13.70
N ARG A 270 1.11 25.46 14.15
CA ARG A 270 -0.07 25.99 14.85
C ARG A 270 -1.31 25.99 13.97
N PHE A 271 -1.18 26.46 12.73
CA PHE A 271 -2.28 26.44 11.75
C PHE A 271 -2.76 25.02 11.46
N LYS A 272 -1.85 24.06 11.24
CA LYS A 272 -2.22 22.65 11.04
C LYS A 272 -3.00 22.08 12.21
N ARG A 273 -2.62 22.43 13.45
CA ARG A 273 -3.35 22.01 14.65
C ARG A 273 -4.75 22.60 14.69
N ALA A 274 -4.88 23.91 14.52
CA ALA A 274 -6.18 24.60 14.55
C ALA A 274 -7.10 24.15 13.42
N ALA A 275 -6.61 24.09 12.19
CA ALA A 275 -7.37 23.60 11.05
C ALA A 275 -7.75 22.12 11.21
N GLY A 276 -6.82 21.28 11.69
CA GLY A 276 -7.09 19.87 11.95
C GLY A 276 -8.15 19.66 13.03
N GLU A 277 -8.16 20.49 14.07
CA GLU A 277 -9.20 20.46 15.11
C GLU A 277 -10.57 20.86 14.57
N ALA A 278 -10.66 21.95 13.80
CA ALA A 278 -11.90 22.38 13.16
C ALA A 278 -12.47 21.29 12.23
N LEU A 279 -11.61 20.69 11.41
CA LEU A 279 -11.96 19.60 10.51
C LEU A 279 -12.39 18.33 11.24
N ARG A 280 -11.74 18.02 12.36
CA ARG A 280 -12.09 16.87 13.18
C ARG A 280 -13.49 17.04 13.77
N GLU A 281 -13.77 18.20 14.36
CA GLU A 281 -15.09 18.50 14.91
C GLU A 281 -16.18 18.49 13.83
N PHE A 282 -15.88 19.08 12.67
CA PHE A 282 -16.75 19.01 11.50
C PHE A 282 -17.13 17.58 11.11
N LEU A 283 -16.13 16.69 11.01
CA LEU A 283 -16.40 15.28 10.70
C LEU A 283 -17.19 14.59 11.82
N LEU A 284 -16.86 14.85 13.08
CA LEU A 284 -17.59 14.27 14.22
C LEU A 284 -19.06 14.67 14.19
N SER A 285 -19.36 15.96 14.01
CA SER A 285 -20.73 16.47 13.91
C SER A 285 -21.45 15.92 12.67
N SER A 286 -20.75 15.75 11.56
CA SER A 286 -21.30 15.19 10.32
C SER A 286 -21.64 13.70 10.46
N LEU A 287 -20.75 12.92 11.08
CA LEU A 287 -20.91 11.48 11.26
C LEU A 287 -21.94 11.16 12.35
N SER A 288 -21.95 11.91 13.46
CA SER A 288 -22.91 11.69 14.55
C SER A 288 -24.36 12.00 14.16
N ALA A 289 -24.57 12.76 13.09
CA ALA A 289 -25.89 12.99 12.51
C ALA A 289 -26.44 11.77 11.74
N LEU A 290 -25.63 10.74 11.52
CA LEU A 290 -25.95 9.57 10.69
C LEU A 290 -26.01 8.28 11.51
N ARG A 291 -26.97 7.42 11.19
CA ARG A 291 -27.00 6.03 11.67
C ARG A 291 -26.01 5.16 10.88
N GLY A 292 -25.63 3.99 11.42
CA GLY A 292 -24.70 3.07 10.76
C GLY A 292 -25.09 2.70 9.32
N ASP A 293 -26.36 2.34 9.08
CA ASP A 293 -26.86 2.03 7.74
C ASP A 293 -26.71 3.21 6.75
N GLN A 294 -26.99 4.43 7.21
CA GLN A 294 -26.81 5.65 6.43
C GLN A 294 -25.33 5.96 6.17
N LEU A 295 -24.45 5.70 7.14
CA LEU A 295 -23.01 5.86 6.99
C LEU A 295 -22.44 4.93 5.92
N VAL A 296 -22.84 3.66 5.92
CA VAL A 296 -22.40 2.69 4.89
C VAL A 296 -22.79 3.20 3.50
N VAL A 297 -24.02 3.65 3.31
CA VAL A 297 -24.51 4.18 2.03
C VAL A 297 -23.71 5.42 1.62
N ALA A 298 -23.56 6.41 2.52
CA ALA A 298 -22.85 7.65 2.24
C ALA A 298 -21.37 7.40 1.87
N LEU A 299 -20.67 6.57 2.65
CA LEU A 299 -19.27 6.23 2.41
C LEU A 299 -19.08 5.44 1.11
N THR A 300 -19.94 4.46 0.85
CA THR A 300 -19.88 3.66 -0.39
C THR A 300 -20.09 4.55 -1.61
N HIS A 301 -21.07 5.45 -1.56
CA HIS A 301 -21.31 6.40 -2.64
C HIS A 301 -20.13 7.35 -2.85
N TYR A 302 -19.58 7.90 -1.77
CA TYR A 302 -18.42 8.78 -1.84
C TYR A 302 -17.21 8.09 -2.48
N ILE A 303 -16.93 6.84 -2.12
CA ILE A 303 -15.86 6.04 -2.75
C ILE A 303 -16.11 5.89 -4.25
N LYS A 304 -17.34 5.55 -4.66
CA LYS A 304 -17.71 5.42 -6.07
C LYS A 304 -17.52 6.72 -6.84
N GLN A 305 -17.91 7.87 -6.27
CA GLN A 305 -17.66 9.17 -6.88
C GLN A 305 -16.16 9.44 -7.06
N GLN A 306 -15.33 9.11 -6.07
CA GLN A 306 -13.88 9.28 -6.20
C GLN A 306 -13.26 8.32 -7.21
N GLN A 307 -13.74 7.08 -7.29
CA GLN A 307 -13.34 6.12 -8.33
C GLN A 307 -13.67 6.66 -9.73
N GLU A 308 -14.87 7.23 -9.91
CA GLU A 308 -15.32 7.79 -11.18
C GLU A 308 -14.51 9.05 -11.57
N LYS A 309 -14.18 9.92 -10.60
CA LYS A 309 -13.27 11.06 -10.84
C LYS A 309 -11.91 10.60 -11.36
N TRP A 310 -11.37 9.51 -10.81
CA TRP A 310 -10.13 8.91 -11.31
C TRP A 310 -10.30 8.25 -12.67
N HIS A 311 -11.40 7.55 -12.87
CA HIS A 311 -11.73 6.91 -14.13
C HIS A 311 -11.76 7.93 -15.28
N GLN A 312 -12.47 9.04 -15.09
CA GLN A 312 -12.52 10.14 -16.06
C GLN A 312 -11.17 10.81 -16.28
N HIS A 313 -10.33 10.88 -15.24
CA HIS A 313 -9.02 11.51 -15.33
C HIS A 313 -7.97 10.66 -16.07
N ILE A 314 -8.02 9.34 -15.93
CA ILE A 314 -7.06 8.40 -16.53
C ILE A 314 -7.53 7.88 -17.89
N GLY A 315 -8.85 7.71 -18.07
CA GLY A 315 -9.46 7.14 -19.26
C GLY A 315 -9.78 5.65 -19.11
N GLU A 316 -10.76 5.19 -19.89
CA GLU A 316 -11.37 3.85 -19.79
C GLU A 316 -10.36 2.69 -19.87
N ALA A 317 -9.54 2.65 -20.93
CA ALA A 317 -8.63 1.53 -21.18
C ALA A 317 -7.59 1.38 -20.05
N GLU A 318 -6.95 2.48 -19.69
CA GLU A 318 -5.89 2.53 -18.69
C GLU A 318 -6.44 2.31 -17.28
N TYR A 319 -7.67 2.75 -17.01
CA TYR A 319 -8.38 2.43 -15.78
C TYR A 319 -8.63 0.92 -15.68
N GLY A 320 -9.15 0.28 -16.72
CA GLY A 320 -9.36 -1.17 -16.75
C GLY A 320 -8.05 -1.96 -16.57
N ASP A 321 -6.97 -1.54 -17.24
CA ASP A 321 -5.64 -2.14 -17.07
C ASP A 321 -5.13 -2.01 -15.62
N PHE A 322 -5.29 -0.83 -15.02
CA PHE A 322 -4.95 -0.60 -13.61
C PHE A 322 -5.73 -1.53 -12.68
N GLN A 323 -7.03 -1.68 -12.88
CA GLN A 323 -7.87 -2.53 -12.05
C GLN A 323 -7.49 -4.01 -12.15
N ARG A 324 -7.29 -4.52 -13.38
CA ARG A 324 -6.81 -5.91 -13.58
C ARG A 324 -5.49 -6.14 -12.85
N LEU A 325 -4.53 -5.21 -12.99
CA LEU A 325 -3.24 -5.31 -12.32
C LEU A 325 -3.35 -5.29 -10.80
N LEU A 326 -4.17 -4.39 -10.24
CA LEU A 326 -4.40 -4.27 -8.80
C LEU A 326 -4.95 -5.58 -8.22
N VAL A 327 -6.02 -6.10 -8.83
CA VAL A 327 -6.71 -7.30 -8.34
C VAL A 327 -5.82 -8.53 -8.47
N LEU A 328 -5.14 -8.72 -9.61
CA LEU A 328 -4.22 -9.84 -9.81
C LEU A 328 -3.05 -9.81 -8.83
N ASP A 329 -2.45 -8.64 -8.61
CA ASP A 329 -1.34 -8.49 -7.66
C ASP A 329 -1.79 -8.72 -6.22
N ALA A 330 -3.03 -8.35 -5.85
CA ALA A 330 -3.60 -8.69 -4.53
C ALA A 330 -3.73 -10.21 -4.34
N ILE A 331 -4.35 -10.89 -5.33
CA ILE A 331 -4.52 -12.35 -5.31
C ILE A 331 -3.16 -13.05 -5.24
N ASP A 332 -2.21 -12.65 -6.08
CA ASP A 332 -0.91 -13.32 -6.20
C ASP A 332 -0.03 -13.17 -4.95
N ARG A 333 -0.17 -12.06 -4.20
CA ARG A 333 0.55 -11.83 -2.93
C ARG A 333 -0.02 -12.69 -1.81
N GLU A 334 -1.31 -12.53 -1.53
CA GLU A 334 -1.99 -13.26 -0.45
C GLU A 334 -1.95 -14.77 -0.68
N TRP A 335 -2.08 -15.22 -1.93
CA TRP A 335 -1.94 -16.65 -2.27
C TRP A 335 -0.56 -17.20 -1.96
N ARG A 336 0.51 -16.43 -2.20
CA ARG A 336 1.88 -16.88 -1.92
C ARG A 336 2.14 -16.99 -0.42
N ASP A 337 1.64 -16.04 0.36
CA ASP A 337 1.75 -16.06 1.82
C ASP A 337 0.94 -17.22 2.39
N TYR A 338 -0.27 -17.47 1.87
CA TYR A 338 -1.09 -18.62 2.21
C TYR A 338 -0.40 -19.96 1.90
N LEU A 339 0.21 -20.12 0.71
CA LEU A 339 0.94 -21.35 0.36
C LEU A 339 2.06 -21.65 1.36
N THR A 340 2.78 -20.61 1.78
CA THR A 340 3.84 -20.74 2.79
C THR A 340 3.26 -21.19 4.13
N ALA A 341 2.19 -20.54 4.58
CA ALA A 341 1.53 -20.89 5.84
C ALA A 341 0.93 -22.33 5.81
N MET A 342 0.45 -22.79 4.65
CA MET A 342 -0.04 -24.15 4.46
C MET A 342 1.06 -25.22 4.51
N ASP A 343 2.24 -24.90 4.00
CA ASP A 343 3.41 -25.78 4.12
C ASP A 343 3.86 -25.92 5.58
N ASP A 344 3.83 -24.82 6.34
CA ASP A 344 4.16 -24.83 7.77
C ASP A 344 3.09 -25.58 8.59
N LEU A 345 1.80 -25.31 8.35
CA LEU A 345 0.69 -26.04 8.97
C LEU A 345 0.84 -27.55 8.76
N ARG A 346 1.18 -27.98 7.54
CA ARG A 346 1.37 -29.40 7.23
C ARG A 346 2.50 -30.04 8.03
N ARG A 347 3.58 -29.31 8.32
CA ARG A 347 4.71 -29.80 9.12
C ARG A 347 4.36 -29.89 10.60
N GLU A 348 3.57 -28.94 11.10
CA GLU A 348 3.25 -28.80 12.52
C GLU A 348 2.04 -29.62 12.96
N ILE A 349 1.06 -29.85 12.08
CA ILE A 349 -0.22 -30.49 12.44
C ILE A 349 -0.06 -31.90 13.02
N GLY A 350 1.06 -32.59 12.70
CA GLY A 350 1.38 -33.89 13.28
C GLY A 350 1.50 -33.86 14.82
N LEU A 351 1.81 -32.70 15.41
CA LEU A 351 1.91 -32.51 16.86
C LEU A 351 0.55 -32.53 17.57
N GLU A 352 -0.54 -32.23 16.86
CA GLU A 352 -1.91 -32.27 17.40
C GLU A 352 -2.35 -33.68 17.79
N ALA A 353 -1.71 -34.72 17.23
CA ALA A 353 -1.96 -36.12 17.59
C ALA A 353 -1.72 -36.39 19.09
N VAL A 354 -0.86 -35.61 19.73
CA VAL A 354 -0.59 -35.67 21.18
C VAL A 354 -1.83 -35.33 22.01
N GLY A 355 -2.73 -34.50 21.47
CA GLY A 355 -4.00 -34.09 22.10
C GLY A 355 -5.19 -35.02 21.81
N GLN A 356 -4.96 -36.23 21.30
CA GLN A 356 -6.02 -37.18 20.88
C GLN A 356 -6.96 -36.65 19.79
N ARG A 357 -6.55 -35.63 19.04
CA ARG A 357 -7.28 -35.11 17.87
C ARG A 357 -6.69 -35.72 16.61
N ASP A 358 -7.54 -36.05 15.64
CA ASP A 358 -7.08 -36.53 14.32
C ASP A 358 -6.41 -35.38 13.55
N PRO A 359 -5.09 -35.45 13.26
CA PRO A 359 -4.36 -34.40 12.56
C PRO A 359 -4.95 -34.05 11.19
N LYS A 360 -5.57 -35.00 10.49
CA LYS A 360 -6.16 -34.77 9.17
C LYS A 360 -7.42 -33.93 9.25
N VAL A 361 -8.25 -34.21 10.27
CA VAL A 361 -9.46 -33.41 10.52
C VAL A 361 -9.06 -31.99 10.93
N GLN A 362 -8.08 -31.86 11.84
CA GLN A 362 -7.57 -30.55 12.26
C GLN A 362 -6.95 -29.76 11.10
N TYR A 363 -6.18 -30.42 10.23
CA TYR A 363 -5.64 -29.79 9.03
C TYR A 363 -6.74 -29.21 8.13
N LYS A 364 -7.81 -29.98 7.88
CA LYS A 364 -8.93 -29.53 7.04
C LYS A 364 -9.63 -28.30 7.62
N ILE A 365 -9.85 -28.28 8.93
CA ILE A 365 -10.50 -27.15 9.63
C ILE A 365 -9.62 -25.90 9.53
N ARG A 366 -8.37 -25.99 10.01
CA ARG A 366 -7.43 -24.85 10.00
C ARG A 366 -7.13 -24.36 8.58
N SER A 367 -6.97 -25.26 7.63
CA SER A 367 -6.74 -24.90 6.22
C SER A 367 -7.92 -24.13 5.64
N ALA A 368 -9.15 -24.49 5.98
CA ALA A 368 -10.35 -23.80 5.53
C ALA A 368 -10.46 -22.40 6.15
N GLU A 369 -10.18 -22.27 7.46
CA GLU A 369 -10.12 -20.98 8.16
C GLU A 369 -9.07 -20.05 7.53
N MET A 370 -7.83 -20.52 7.40
CA MET A 370 -6.74 -19.76 6.78
C MET A 370 -7.05 -19.37 5.33
N PHE A 371 -7.80 -20.21 4.59
CA PHE A 371 -8.20 -19.89 3.23
C PHE A 371 -9.25 -18.78 3.19
N MET A 372 -10.23 -18.78 4.10
CA MET A 372 -11.20 -17.70 4.24
C MET A 372 -10.52 -16.39 4.67
N ASP A 373 -9.57 -16.46 5.61
CA ASP A 373 -8.78 -15.31 6.05
C ASP A 373 -7.99 -14.70 4.89
N MET A 374 -7.30 -15.53 4.11
CA MET A 374 -6.61 -15.08 2.90
C MET A 374 -7.57 -14.41 1.91
N ARG A 375 -8.79 -14.95 1.71
CA ARG A 375 -9.78 -14.29 0.84
C ARG A 375 -10.20 -12.92 1.34
N ASN A 376 -10.42 -12.79 2.65
CA ASN A 376 -10.74 -11.50 3.27
C ASN A 376 -9.55 -10.52 3.18
N ASN A 377 -8.32 -11.02 3.31
CA ASN A 377 -7.12 -10.20 3.14
C ASN A 377 -6.97 -9.69 1.71
N ILE A 378 -7.31 -10.49 0.69
CA ILE A 378 -7.31 -10.03 -0.71
C ILE A 378 -8.22 -8.81 -0.87
N GLU A 379 -9.43 -8.85 -0.32
CA GLU A 379 -10.36 -7.72 -0.37
C GLU A 379 -9.83 -6.49 0.36
N LYS A 380 -9.31 -6.67 1.59
CA LYS A 380 -8.70 -5.59 2.37
C LYS A 380 -7.52 -4.95 1.64
N ASP A 381 -6.67 -5.77 1.03
CA ASP A 381 -5.48 -5.34 0.31
C ASP A 381 -5.84 -4.59 -1.00
N ILE A 382 -6.91 -4.98 -1.69
CA ILE A 382 -7.46 -4.23 -2.83
C ILE A 382 -7.90 -2.83 -2.38
N ALA A 383 -8.80 -2.77 -1.38
CA ALA A 383 -9.39 -1.51 -0.91
C ALA A 383 -8.32 -0.54 -0.39
N ASP A 384 -7.34 -1.05 0.35
CA ASP A 384 -6.23 -0.26 0.88
C ASP A 384 -5.34 0.36 -0.19
N ARG A 385 -5.04 -0.40 -1.23
CA ARG A 385 -4.01 -0.03 -2.20
C ARG A 385 -4.58 0.77 -3.35
N PHE A 386 -5.86 0.63 -3.66
CA PHE A 386 -6.52 1.26 -4.81
C PHE A 386 -6.15 2.74 -4.96
N PHE A 387 -6.51 3.61 -4.01
CA PHE A 387 -6.33 5.07 -4.17
C PHE A 387 -4.85 5.50 -4.16
N ARG A 388 -3.98 4.80 -3.42
CA ARG A 388 -2.54 5.08 -3.43
C ARG A 388 -1.89 4.65 -4.74
N GLN A 389 -2.27 3.50 -5.28
CA GLN A 389 -1.69 2.94 -6.49
C GLN A 389 -2.22 3.62 -7.74
N ILE A 390 -3.49 3.98 -7.83
CA ILE A 390 -4.04 4.68 -9.00
C ILE A 390 -3.34 6.03 -9.22
N ALA A 391 -3.11 6.78 -8.14
CA ALA A 391 -2.37 8.03 -8.19
C ALA A 391 -0.91 7.83 -8.61
N SER A 392 -0.26 6.77 -8.13
CA SER A 392 1.12 6.41 -8.52
C SER A 392 1.21 5.92 -9.96
N HIS A 393 0.20 5.16 -10.42
CA HIS A 393 0.07 4.64 -11.78
C HIS A 393 -0.06 5.79 -12.77
N GLN A 394 -0.95 6.74 -12.51
CA GLN A 394 -1.11 7.91 -13.37
C GLN A 394 0.18 8.74 -13.48
N ALA A 395 0.88 8.96 -12.35
CA ALA A 395 2.16 9.66 -12.38
C ALA A 395 3.22 8.92 -13.20
N TYR A 396 3.22 7.58 -13.15
CA TYR A 396 4.11 6.74 -13.94
C TYR A 396 3.79 6.81 -15.44
N VAL A 397 2.52 6.68 -15.82
CA VAL A 397 2.08 6.77 -17.23
C VAL A 397 2.45 8.13 -17.81
N GLN A 398 2.13 9.23 -17.12
CA GLN A 398 2.51 10.58 -17.56
C GLN A 398 4.02 10.74 -17.74
N GLN A 399 4.83 10.13 -16.85
CA GLN A 399 6.28 10.13 -17.00
C GLN A 399 6.72 9.35 -18.26
N GLN A 400 6.13 8.19 -18.52
CA GLN A 400 6.44 7.39 -19.70
C GLN A 400 6.06 8.11 -20.99
N GLU A 401 4.87 8.69 -21.05
CA GLU A 401 4.41 9.48 -22.20
C GLU A 401 5.33 10.67 -22.48
N ALA A 402 5.77 11.39 -21.44
CA ALA A 402 6.72 12.48 -21.57
C ALA A 402 8.09 11.98 -22.08
N GLU A 403 8.56 10.82 -21.62
CA GLU A 403 9.80 10.21 -22.11
C GLU A 403 9.68 9.79 -23.59
N VAL A 404 8.55 9.20 -23.99
CA VAL A 404 8.28 8.80 -25.38
C VAL A 404 8.15 10.02 -26.27
N ALA A 405 7.39 11.04 -25.87
CA ALA A 405 7.25 12.29 -26.61
C ALA A 405 8.60 12.98 -26.81
N TYR A 406 9.43 13.03 -25.78
CA TYR A 406 10.80 13.55 -25.88
C TYR A 406 11.66 12.74 -26.86
N GLN A 407 11.55 11.40 -26.84
CA GLN A 407 12.27 10.54 -27.78
C GLN A 407 11.83 10.74 -29.22
N VAL A 408 10.52 10.87 -29.47
CA VAL A 408 9.97 11.14 -30.80
C VAL A 408 10.45 12.50 -31.30
N GLN A 409 10.34 13.56 -30.48
CA GLN A 409 10.83 14.90 -30.81
C GLN A 409 12.34 14.91 -31.10
N ALA A 410 13.12 14.18 -30.30
CA ALA A 410 14.57 14.07 -30.52
C ALA A 410 14.87 13.36 -31.85
N ARG A 411 14.17 12.27 -32.17
CA ARG A 411 14.31 11.53 -33.43
C ARG A 411 13.92 12.39 -34.64
N GLU A 412 12.80 13.11 -34.57
CA GLU A 412 12.38 14.07 -35.60
C GLU A 412 13.42 15.17 -35.82
N ALA A 413 14.09 15.60 -34.75
CA ALA A 413 15.19 16.57 -34.81
C ALA A 413 16.56 15.95 -35.19
N GLY A 414 16.63 14.65 -35.52
CA GLY A 414 17.85 13.96 -35.94
C GLY A 414 18.82 13.58 -34.80
N TYR A 415 18.31 13.45 -33.57
CA TYR A 415 19.06 13.04 -32.39
C TYR A 415 18.63 11.65 -31.91
N GLN A 416 19.61 10.82 -31.56
CA GLN A 416 19.42 9.59 -30.82
C GLN A 416 19.51 9.86 -29.31
N VAL A 417 18.47 9.46 -28.59
CA VAL A 417 18.39 9.56 -27.13
C VAL A 417 19.06 8.32 -26.52
N ILE A 418 20.20 8.50 -25.83
CA ILE A 418 20.89 7.41 -25.14
C ILE A 418 20.78 7.62 -23.62
N LYS A 419 20.15 6.67 -22.90
CA LYS A 419 20.15 6.66 -21.43
C LYS A 419 21.55 6.26 -20.95
N ARG A 420 22.18 7.08 -20.10
CA ARG A 420 23.51 6.79 -19.55
C ARG A 420 23.44 5.65 -18.52
N GLN A 421 24.37 4.69 -18.62
CA GLN A 421 24.49 3.59 -17.65
C GLN A 421 25.09 4.01 -16.29
N LYS A 422 25.80 5.15 -16.20
CA LYS A 422 26.30 5.72 -14.93
C LYS A 422 26.17 7.25 -14.92
N GLY A 423 25.29 7.75 -14.04
CA GLY A 423 24.99 9.16 -13.82
C GLY A 423 23.54 9.53 -14.16
N LYS A 424 22.92 10.41 -13.36
CA LYS A 424 21.57 10.93 -13.64
C LYS A 424 21.62 11.84 -14.87
N GLY A 425 20.87 11.50 -15.92
CA GLY A 425 20.66 12.37 -17.10
C GLY A 425 20.60 11.61 -18.44
N VAL A 426 19.99 12.26 -19.43
CA VAL A 426 19.84 11.79 -20.81
C VAL A 426 20.82 12.55 -21.70
N GLU A 427 21.60 11.87 -22.54
CA GLU A 427 22.53 12.50 -23.49
C GLU A 427 21.97 12.40 -24.92
N LEU A 428 21.82 13.55 -25.58
CA LEU A 428 21.43 13.65 -26.98
C LEU A 428 22.68 13.47 -27.87
N ARG A 429 22.72 12.39 -28.66
CA ARG A 429 23.79 12.17 -29.66
C ARG A 429 23.22 12.40 -31.06
N ARG A 430 23.86 13.23 -31.88
CA ARG A 430 23.45 13.44 -33.29
C ARG A 430 23.80 12.22 -34.13
N ASP A 431 22.90 11.84 -35.04
CA ASP A 431 23.14 10.77 -36.02
C ASP A 431 23.86 11.24 -37.29
N MET A 432 23.92 12.56 -37.56
CA MET A 432 24.65 13.05 -38.72
C MET A 432 26.15 13.27 -38.42
N PRO A 433 27.06 12.84 -39.32
CA PRO A 433 28.48 13.17 -39.23
C PRO A 433 28.64 14.68 -39.11
N LYS A 434 29.53 15.14 -38.21
CA LYS A 434 29.77 16.57 -37.99
C LYS A 434 30.42 17.17 -39.24
N VAL A 435 29.59 17.67 -40.14
CA VAL A 435 30.04 18.27 -41.41
C VAL A 435 30.91 19.48 -41.09
N GLY A 436 32.17 19.43 -41.48
CA GLY A 436 33.11 20.52 -41.32
C GLY A 436 32.64 21.73 -42.14
N ARG A 437 32.97 22.95 -41.67
CA ARG A 437 32.55 24.21 -42.29
C ARG A 437 32.80 24.26 -43.81
N ASN A 438 33.85 23.60 -44.30
CA ASN A 438 34.26 23.60 -45.71
C ASN A 438 33.94 22.29 -46.46
N ASP A 439 33.35 21.30 -45.81
CA ASP A 439 33.04 20.00 -46.42
C ASP A 439 31.85 20.13 -47.39
N PRO A 440 31.71 19.21 -48.37
CA PRO A 440 30.54 19.16 -49.24
C PRO A 440 29.26 19.06 -48.42
N CYS A 441 28.26 19.89 -48.76
CA CYS A 441 27.01 19.91 -48.01
C CYS A 441 26.21 18.61 -48.28
N PRO A 442 25.74 17.90 -47.24
CA PRO A 442 25.08 16.60 -47.38
C PRO A 442 23.70 16.65 -48.07
N CYS A 443 23.18 17.83 -48.40
CA CYS A 443 21.96 17.98 -49.22
C CYS A 443 22.17 17.69 -50.72
N GLY A 444 23.39 17.31 -51.14
CA GLY A 444 23.70 16.99 -52.53
C GLY A 444 23.85 18.19 -53.46
N SER A 445 23.79 19.43 -52.95
CA SER A 445 23.83 20.66 -53.77
C SER A 445 25.19 20.98 -54.42
N GLY A 446 26.24 20.19 -54.15
CA GLY A 446 27.61 20.44 -54.61
C GLY A 446 28.32 21.63 -53.97
N LYS A 447 27.65 22.42 -53.12
CA LYS A 447 28.21 23.59 -52.42
C LYS A 447 28.84 23.19 -51.08
N LYS A 448 29.87 23.94 -50.62
CA LYS A 448 30.44 23.78 -49.27
C LYS A 448 29.39 24.11 -48.20
N TYR A 449 29.37 23.36 -47.10
CA TYR A 449 28.35 23.45 -46.04
C TYR A 449 28.12 24.88 -45.52
N LYS A 450 29.19 25.68 -45.34
CA LYS A 450 29.10 27.11 -44.96
C LYS A 450 28.26 27.99 -45.89
N ASN A 451 28.17 27.63 -47.16
CA ASN A 451 27.48 28.39 -48.20
C ASN A 451 26.11 27.80 -48.54
N CYS A 452 25.66 26.79 -47.78
CA CYS A 452 24.39 26.11 -47.98
C CYS A 452 23.61 26.09 -46.66
N HIS A 453 23.60 24.96 -45.93
CA HIS A 453 22.74 24.79 -44.76
C HIS A 453 23.32 25.31 -43.43
N MET A 454 24.62 25.63 -43.34
CA MET A 454 25.26 26.01 -42.07
C MET A 454 24.58 27.19 -41.34
N ARG A 455 24.06 28.20 -42.04
CA ARG A 455 23.34 29.32 -41.40
C ARG A 455 22.00 28.90 -40.81
N GLN A 456 21.30 27.97 -41.47
CA GLN A 456 20.02 27.46 -41.01
C GLN A 456 20.21 26.52 -39.81
N ASP A 457 21.24 25.67 -39.85
CA ASP A 457 21.56 24.76 -38.76
C ASP A 457 22.06 25.50 -37.50
N LEU A 458 22.85 26.57 -37.67
CA LEU A 458 23.24 27.46 -36.56
C LEU A 458 22.04 28.21 -35.97
N ALA A 459 21.05 28.57 -36.80
CA ALA A 459 19.82 29.20 -36.33
C ALA A 459 18.90 28.21 -35.58
N ALA A 460 18.86 26.94 -36.00
CA ALA A 460 18.15 25.87 -35.30
C ALA A 460 18.82 25.52 -33.95
N GLU A 461 20.16 25.46 -33.90
CA GLU A 461 20.94 25.27 -32.66
C GLU A 461 20.71 26.39 -31.63
N ALA A 462 20.56 27.64 -32.09
CA ALA A 462 20.27 28.77 -31.22
C ALA A 462 18.88 28.66 -30.55
N LYS A 463 17.92 27.98 -31.19
CA LYS A 463 16.58 27.75 -30.65
C LYS A 463 16.51 26.57 -29.68
N SER A 464 17.41 25.59 -29.74
CA SER A 464 17.37 24.38 -28.90
C SER A 464 18.00 24.53 -27.50
N GLY A 465 18.15 25.76 -26.99
CA GLY A 465 18.50 26.02 -25.58
C GLY A 465 19.97 25.89 -25.18
N ASN A 466 20.87 25.43 -26.07
CA ASN A 466 22.30 25.28 -25.76
C ASN A 466 23.21 26.39 -26.35
N GLY A 467 22.62 27.43 -26.94
CA GLY A 467 23.33 28.47 -27.70
C GLY A 467 24.17 29.45 -26.88
N GLN A 468 23.89 29.64 -25.58
CA GLN A 468 24.56 30.67 -24.78
C GLN A 468 26.01 30.32 -24.40
N ALA A 469 26.38 29.03 -24.33
CA ALA A 469 27.72 28.61 -23.89
C ALA A 469 28.80 28.69 -24.99
N ARG A 470 28.42 28.79 -26.27
CA ARG A 470 29.36 28.68 -27.40
C ARG A 470 29.70 30.02 -28.06
N LEU A 471 28.77 30.97 -28.05
CA LEU A 471 29.00 32.35 -28.50
C LEU A 471 30.08 33.07 -27.67
N ALA A 472 30.18 32.75 -26.38
CA ALA A 472 31.22 33.30 -25.49
C ALA A 472 32.66 32.83 -25.79
N LYS A 473 32.85 31.75 -26.55
CA LYS A 473 34.20 31.22 -26.88
C LYS A 473 34.77 31.73 -28.21
N GLN A 474 33.95 32.31 -29.09
CA GLN A 474 34.43 32.86 -30.36
C GLN A 474 34.77 34.35 -30.28
N THR A 475 34.20 35.10 -29.33
CA THR A 475 34.48 36.54 -29.15
C THR A 475 35.80 36.82 -28.42
N VAL A 476 36.38 35.84 -27.72
CA VAL A 476 37.62 36.02 -26.92
C VAL A 476 38.90 35.88 -27.78
N ALA A 477 38.80 35.42 -29.03
CA ALA A 477 39.97 35.22 -29.91
C ALA A 477 40.37 36.47 -30.71
N ALA A 478 39.67 37.60 -30.57
CA ALA A 478 39.92 38.83 -31.31
C ALA A 478 39.88 40.06 -30.39
N GLY A 479 40.92 40.28 -29.58
CA GLY A 479 41.09 41.54 -28.86
C GLY A 479 42.13 41.50 -27.73
N SER A 480 43.14 42.37 -27.83
CA SER A 480 44.13 42.77 -26.81
C SER A 480 45.15 41.70 -26.36
N GLY A 481 46.47 41.87 -26.45
CA GLY A 481 47.28 43.10 -26.52
C GLY A 481 47.60 43.63 -25.13
N GLN A 482 48.77 43.22 -24.60
CA GLN A 482 49.59 43.83 -23.52
C GLN A 482 48.94 44.08 -22.13
N GLY A 483 49.59 43.62 -21.06
CA GLY A 483 49.41 44.21 -19.72
C GLY A 483 49.58 43.30 -18.51
N SER A 484 50.81 43.25 -17.97
CA SER A 484 51.25 43.00 -16.59
C SER A 484 50.52 42.01 -15.66
N SER A 485 51.29 41.06 -15.16
CA SER A 485 51.00 40.17 -14.03
C SER A 485 50.92 40.89 -12.67
N SER A 486 49.92 40.57 -11.84
CA SER A 486 50.14 40.50 -10.39
C SER A 486 49.28 39.41 -9.74
N LYS A 487 49.95 38.50 -9.03
CA LYS A 487 49.36 37.42 -8.23
C LYS A 487 48.83 37.99 -6.91
N LYS A 488 47.61 37.63 -6.49
CA LYS A 488 47.27 37.54 -5.06
C LYS A 488 46.27 36.41 -4.76
N ARG A 489 46.75 35.48 -3.93
CA ARG A 489 46.09 34.32 -3.32
C ARG A 489 44.77 34.69 -2.63
N LYS A 490 43.71 33.89 -2.84
CA LYS A 490 42.54 33.81 -1.94
C LYS A 490 42.68 32.60 -1.02
N ARG A 491 42.71 32.88 0.28
CA ARG A 491 42.62 31.90 1.38
C ARG A 491 41.17 31.38 1.48
N ARG A 492 41.06 30.08 1.74
CA ARG A 492 39.85 29.39 2.20
C ARG A 492 39.43 29.88 3.58
N ARG A 493 38.12 30.06 3.76
CA ARG A 493 37.37 29.65 4.95
C ARG A 493 36.05 29.07 4.46
#